data_AF-B1KH72-F1
#
_entry.id   AF-B1KH72-F1
#
_cell.length_a   1.000
_cell.length_b   1.000
_cell.length_c   1.000
_cell.angle_alpha   90.00
_cell.angle_beta   90.00
_cell.angle_gamma   90.00
#
_symmetry.space_group_name_H-M   'P 1'
#
loop_
_entity.id
_entity.type
_entity.pdbx_description
1 polymer ?
#
loop_
_entity_poly.entity_id
_entity_poly.type
_entity_poly.pdbx_seq_one_letter_code
_entity_poly.pdbx_strand_id
1 'polypeptide(L)'
;MFINCSGKKMKNIKNIFHSNSIPKTITFCVLTFGIYVIYQLFTLTRIVNENVVNPIPQWFSISAITIHLISYFSLIIFFVASGSQELLIFSKAMHVISSIFHITWLIKVRNRINQIIGAKKGGDLWLNPILSSFLHVIYIQHKINQFLHKPISANSHTGNV
;
A
#
# COMPACT_ATOMS: atom_id res chain seq x y z
N MET A 1 10.30 2.23 -36.67
CA MET A 1 9.06 1.64 -36.12
C MET A 1 9.17 1.57 -34.59
N PHE A 2 9.04 2.71 -33.89
CA PHE A 2 9.01 2.74 -32.42
C PHE A 2 7.56 2.58 -31.98
N ILE A 3 7.15 1.32 -31.76
CA ILE A 3 5.79 1.02 -31.32
C ILE A 3 5.53 1.68 -29.96
N ASN A 4 4.37 2.31 -29.87
CA ASN A 4 3.71 2.97 -28.76
C ASN A 4 3.53 2.06 -27.50
N CYS A 5 4.63 1.52 -26.96
CA CYS A 5 4.65 0.68 -25.76
C CYS A 5 4.28 1.48 -24.50
N SER A 6 4.63 2.77 -24.45
CA SER A 6 4.33 3.66 -23.33
C SER A 6 2.82 3.88 -23.17
N GLY A 7 2.08 4.14 -24.26
CA GLY A 7 0.64 4.37 -24.23
C GLY A 7 -0.17 3.11 -23.85
N LYS A 8 0.22 1.93 -24.35
CA LYS A 8 -0.42 0.66 -24.00
C LYS A 8 -0.19 0.28 -22.53
N LYS A 9 1.03 0.49 -22.02
CA LYS A 9 1.37 0.28 -20.61
C LYS A 9 0.57 1.20 -19.69
N MET A 10 0.42 2.48 -20.06
CA MET A 10 -0.37 3.45 -19.28
C MET A 10 -1.86 3.09 -19.21
N LYS A 11 -2.47 2.67 -20.33
CA LYS A 11 -3.86 2.19 -20.35
C LYS A 11 -4.07 0.95 -19.48
N ASN A 12 -3.11 0.03 -19.46
CA ASN A 12 -3.19 -1.17 -18.61
C ASN A 12 -3.12 -0.82 -17.12
N ILE A 13 -2.23 0.10 -16.72
CA ILE A 13 -2.11 0.57 -15.32
C ILE A 13 -3.40 1.25 -14.84
N LYS A 14 -4.08 2.03 -15.69
CA LYS A 14 -5.37 2.66 -15.36
C LYS A 14 -6.50 1.63 -15.14
N ASN A 15 -6.41 0.44 -15.74
CA ASN A 15 -7.34 -0.66 -15.48
C ASN A 15 -7.00 -1.44 -14.20
N ILE A 16 -5.74 -1.41 -13.76
CA ILE A 16 -5.26 -2.15 -12.58
C ILE A 16 -5.49 -1.36 -11.29
N PHE A 17 -5.27 -0.04 -11.31
CA PHE A 17 -5.36 0.81 -10.11
C PHE A 17 -6.49 1.84 -10.22
N HIS A 18 -7.24 1.99 -9.14
CA HIS A 18 -8.31 2.97 -9.04
C HIS A 18 -7.89 4.20 -8.24
N SER A 19 -8.37 5.36 -8.66
CA SER A 19 -8.22 6.61 -7.91
C SER A 19 -9.17 6.61 -6.72
N ASN A 20 -8.66 6.84 -5.52
CA ASN A 20 -9.48 7.07 -4.32
C ASN A 20 -9.18 8.46 -3.75
N SER A 21 -10.18 9.06 -3.11
CA SER A 21 -10.03 10.34 -2.43
C SER A 21 -9.11 10.21 -1.21
N ILE A 22 -8.07 11.04 -1.13
CA ILE A 22 -7.10 11.05 -0.03
C ILE A 22 -7.74 11.45 1.31
N PRO A 23 -8.55 12.54 1.39
CA PRO A 23 -9.31 12.84 2.60
C PRO A 23 -10.18 11.69 3.08
N LYS A 24 -10.85 10.98 2.15
CA LYS A 24 -11.67 9.81 2.48
C LYS A 24 -10.81 8.71 3.12
N THR A 25 -9.65 8.40 2.55
CA THR A 25 -8.70 7.42 3.11
C THR A 25 -8.24 7.82 4.50
N ILE A 26 -7.89 9.10 4.71
CA ILE A 26 -7.48 9.61 6.03
C ILE A 26 -8.62 9.46 7.05
N THR A 27 -9.83 9.89 6.71
CA THR A 27 -11.00 9.80 7.59
C THR A 27 -11.26 8.34 8.01
N PHE A 28 -11.22 7.38 7.08
CA PHE A 28 -11.39 5.97 7.44
C PHE A 28 -10.24 5.44 8.30
N CYS A 29 -8.98 5.82 8.02
CA CYS A 29 -7.85 5.44 8.87
C CYS A 29 -8.04 5.91 10.32
N VAL A 30 -8.47 7.16 10.52
CA VAL A 30 -8.69 7.72 11.87
C VAL A 30 -9.89 7.07 12.56
N LEU A 31 -11.04 6.99 11.88
CA LEU A 31 -12.27 6.45 12.47
C LEU A 31 -12.18 4.96 12.82
N THR A 32 -11.36 4.20 12.11
CA THR A 32 -11.17 2.76 12.34
C THR A 32 -9.94 2.44 13.18
N PHE A 33 -9.31 3.45 13.81
CA PHE A 33 -8.08 3.30 14.58
C PHE A 33 -6.99 2.52 13.83
N GLY A 34 -6.85 2.77 12.54
CA GLY A 34 -5.84 2.14 11.69
C GLY A 34 -6.23 0.77 11.09
N ILE A 35 -7.36 0.16 11.45
CA ILE A 35 -7.82 -1.10 10.82
C ILE A 35 -7.98 -0.93 9.30
N TYR A 36 -8.45 0.23 8.86
CA TYR A 36 -8.60 0.53 7.44
C TYR A 36 -7.27 0.50 6.67
N VAL A 37 -6.13 0.79 7.33
CA VAL A 37 -4.80 0.65 6.72
C VAL A 37 -4.54 -0.80 6.33
N ILE A 38 -4.95 -1.75 7.18
CA ILE A 38 -4.76 -3.19 6.96
C ILE A 38 -5.65 -3.67 5.80
N TYR A 39 -6.91 -3.24 5.79
CA TYR A 39 -7.82 -3.50 4.68
C TYR A 39 -7.28 -2.98 3.34
N GLN A 40 -6.77 -1.75 3.33
CA GLN A 40 -6.24 -1.13 2.11
C GLN A 40 -4.96 -1.85 1.64
N LEU A 41 -4.09 -2.24 2.57
CA LEU A 41 -2.87 -3.00 2.25
C LEU A 41 -3.21 -4.42 1.70
N PHE A 42 -4.25 -5.06 2.23
CA PHE A 42 -4.76 -6.32 1.71
C PHE A 42 -5.34 -6.18 0.30
N THR A 43 -6.13 -5.13 0.06
CA THR A 43 -6.66 -4.83 -1.28
C THR A 43 -5.53 -4.60 -2.29
N LEU A 44 -4.54 -3.78 -1.94
CA LEU A 44 -3.36 -3.57 -2.78
C LEU A 44 -2.59 -4.87 -3.03
N THR A 45 -2.53 -5.77 -2.05
CA THR A 45 -1.89 -7.08 -2.19
C THR A 45 -2.57 -7.94 -3.24
N ARG A 46 -3.91 -7.97 -3.26
CA ARG A 46 -4.66 -8.70 -4.29
C ARG A 46 -4.38 -8.15 -5.69
N ILE A 47 -4.47 -6.82 -5.83
CA ILE A 47 -4.20 -6.13 -7.10
C ILE A 47 -2.79 -6.43 -7.60
N VAL A 48 -1.76 -6.34 -6.74
CA VAL A 48 -0.39 -6.62 -7.20
C VAL A 48 -0.18 -8.10 -7.50
N ASN A 49 -0.75 -9.02 -6.72
CA ASN A 49 -0.54 -10.46 -6.89
C ASN A 49 -1.07 -10.98 -8.23
N GLU A 50 -2.16 -10.40 -8.74
CA GLU A 50 -2.72 -10.73 -10.06
C GLU A 50 -1.84 -10.22 -11.23
N ASN A 51 -0.89 -9.31 -10.95
CA ASN A 51 -0.15 -8.58 -11.96
C ASN A 51 1.38 -8.76 -11.86
N VAL A 52 1.87 -9.73 -11.07
CA VAL A 52 3.31 -10.03 -10.93
C VAL A 52 3.59 -11.52 -11.00
N VAL A 53 4.79 -11.87 -11.48
CA VAL A 53 5.27 -13.26 -11.56
C VAL A 53 5.55 -13.85 -10.17
N ASN A 54 5.99 -13.02 -9.21
CA ASN A 54 6.32 -13.45 -7.85
C ASN A 54 5.34 -12.85 -6.82
N PRO A 55 4.16 -13.47 -6.62
CA PRO A 55 3.13 -12.94 -5.74
C PRO A 55 3.57 -12.94 -4.27
N ILE A 56 2.96 -12.09 -3.46
CA ILE A 56 3.08 -12.14 -2.00
C ILE A 56 2.26 -13.36 -1.53
N PRO A 57 2.88 -14.32 -0.81
CA PRO A 57 2.15 -15.49 -0.34
C PRO A 57 0.96 -15.11 0.54
N GLN A 58 -0.20 -15.71 0.29
CA GLN A 58 -1.43 -15.38 1.01
C GLN A 58 -1.30 -15.68 2.51
N TRP A 59 -0.60 -16.75 2.88
CA TRP A 59 -0.34 -17.10 4.28
C TRP A 59 0.36 -15.97 5.04
N PHE A 60 1.31 -15.27 4.39
CA PHE A 60 2.04 -14.17 5.02
C PHE A 60 1.10 -13.01 5.36
N SER A 61 0.23 -12.61 4.41
CA SER A 61 -0.75 -11.56 4.62
C SER A 61 -1.79 -11.93 5.68
N ILE A 62 -2.26 -13.19 5.68
CA ILE A 62 -3.21 -13.69 6.69
C ILE A 62 -2.55 -13.66 8.08
N SER A 63 -1.33 -14.18 8.22
CA SER A 63 -0.61 -14.15 9.50
C SER A 63 -0.43 -12.72 10.02
N ALA A 64 -0.06 -11.77 9.15
CA ALA A 64 0.08 -10.36 9.54
C ALA A 64 -1.24 -9.78 10.09
N ILE A 65 -2.35 -10.04 9.39
CA ILE A 65 -3.70 -9.62 9.81
C ILE A 65 -4.07 -10.27 11.14
N THR A 66 -3.89 -11.58 11.28
CA THR A 66 -4.25 -12.31 12.51
C THR A 66 -3.47 -11.81 13.71
N ILE A 67 -2.14 -11.66 13.59
CA ILE A 67 -1.28 -11.14 14.67
C ILE A 67 -1.71 -9.72 15.06
N HIS A 68 -2.04 -8.88 14.08
CA HIS A 68 -2.54 -7.52 14.34
C HIS A 68 -3.86 -7.53 15.10
N LEU A 69 -4.82 -8.34 14.68
CA LEU A 69 -6.14 -8.44 15.33
C LEU A 69 -6.01 -8.97 16.76
N ILE A 70 -5.15 -9.96 17.00
CA ILE A 70 -4.86 -10.46 18.36
C ILE A 70 -4.30 -9.33 19.24
N SER A 71 -3.31 -8.58 18.74
CA SER A 71 -2.74 -7.43 19.46
C SER A 71 -3.80 -6.34 19.74
N TYR A 72 -4.61 -6.02 18.73
CA TYR A 72 -5.63 -4.98 18.80
C TYR A 72 -6.76 -5.35 19.77
N PHE A 73 -7.33 -6.55 19.65
CA PHE A 73 -8.41 -6.99 20.54
C PHE A 73 -7.94 -7.24 21.97
N SER A 74 -6.72 -7.74 22.17
CA SER A 74 -6.16 -7.84 23.54
C SER A 74 -6.03 -6.46 24.20
N LEU A 75 -5.67 -5.43 23.43
CA LEU A 75 -5.63 -4.05 23.94
C LEU A 75 -7.03 -3.52 24.27
N ILE A 76 -8.02 -3.78 23.41
CA ILE A 76 -9.42 -3.41 23.68
C ILE A 76 -9.88 -4.06 24.98
N ILE A 77 -9.70 -5.37 25.13
CA ILE A 77 -10.10 -6.12 26.33
C ILE A 77 -9.46 -5.53 27.57
N PHE A 78 -8.16 -5.18 27.51
CA PHE A 78 -7.48 -4.51 28.61
C PHE A 78 -8.21 -3.23 29.06
N PHE A 79 -8.61 -2.37 28.13
CA PHE A 79 -9.29 -1.12 28.46
C PHE A 79 -10.76 -1.30 28.89
N VAL A 80 -11.53 -2.16 28.23
CA VAL A 80 -12.98 -2.26 28.49
C VAL A 80 -13.35 -3.19 29.63
N ALA A 81 -12.51 -4.18 29.93
CA ALA A 81 -12.76 -5.19 30.96
C ALA A 81 -11.79 -5.10 32.14
N SER A 82 -11.05 -3.99 32.27
CA SER A 82 -10.00 -3.83 33.31
C SER A 82 -9.02 -5.00 33.32
N GLY A 83 -8.45 -5.30 32.15
CA GLY A 83 -7.58 -6.46 31.99
C GLY A 83 -6.29 -6.37 32.80
N SER A 84 -5.63 -7.51 32.98
CA SER A 84 -4.43 -7.61 33.80
C SER A 84 -3.20 -6.98 33.16
N GLN A 85 -2.15 -6.74 33.96
CA GLN A 85 -0.89 -6.19 33.46
C GLN A 85 -0.18 -7.15 32.49
N GLU A 86 -0.34 -8.46 32.69
CA GLU A 86 0.19 -9.48 31.78
C GLU A 86 -0.46 -9.37 30.40
N LEU A 87 -1.76 -9.10 30.33
CA LEU A 87 -2.48 -8.89 29.06
C LEU A 87 -1.95 -7.65 28.33
N LEU A 88 -1.64 -6.57 29.05
CA LEU A 88 -1.04 -5.37 28.46
C LEU A 88 0.36 -5.64 27.90
N ILE A 89 1.20 -6.37 28.64
CA ILE A 89 2.55 -6.77 28.18
C ILE A 89 2.44 -7.65 26.93
N PHE A 90 1.55 -8.65 26.96
CA PHE A 90 1.28 -9.51 25.81
C PHE A 90 0.81 -8.69 24.59
N SER A 91 -0.15 -7.78 24.78
CA SER A 91 -0.67 -6.93 23.70
C SER A 91 0.44 -6.08 23.06
N LYS A 92 1.31 -5.48 23.88
CA LYS A 92 2.48 -4.71 23.41
C LYS A 92 3.48 -5.57 22.65
N ALA A 93 3.82 -6.75 23.17
CA ALA A 93 4.73 -7.68 22.49
C ALA A 93 4.17 -8.12 21.13
N MET A 94 2.89 -8.51 21.08
CA MET A 94 2.20 -8.84 19.84
C MET A 94 2.10 -7.66 18.89
N HIS A 95 1.98 -6.43 19.40
CA HIS A 95 1.99 -5.22 18.57
C HIS A 95 3.32 -5.03 17.87
N VAL A 96 4.44 -5.17 18.59
CA VAL A 96 5.79 -5.07 18.01
C VAL A 96 5.99 -6.09 16.90
N ILE A 97 5.58 -7.34 17.14
CA ILE A 97 5.63 -8.41 16.12
C ILE A 97 4.76 -8.03 14.91
N SER A 98 3.53 -7.56 15.15
CA SER A 98 2.62 -7.07 14.10
C SER A 98 3.25 -5.95 13.27
N SER A 99 3.92 -4.99 13.91
CA SER A 99 4.59 -3.88 13.23
C SER A 99 5.68 -4.37 12.26
N ILE A 100 6.48 -5.37 12.65
CA ILE A 100 7.51 -5.96 11.78
C ILE A 100 6.87 -6.61 10.55
N PHE A 101 5.79 -7.37 10.75
CA PHE A 101 5.03 -7.97 9.64
C PHE A 101 4.46 -6.90 8.72
N HIS A 102 3.85 -5.83 9.26
CA HIS A 102 3.28 -4.75 8.46
C HIS A 102 4.32 -3.96 7.66
N ILE A 103 5.46 -3.61 8.26
CA ILE A 103 6.55 -2.93 7.55
C ILE A 103 7.06 -3.83 6.42
N THR A 104 7.29 -5.11 6.70
CA THR A 104 7.74 -6.08 5.69
C THR A 104 6.71 -6.23 4.56
N TRP A 105 5.43 -6.30 4.90
CA TRP A 105 4.33 -6.41 3.94
C TRP A 105 4.24 -5.18 3.05
N LEU A 106 4.29 -3.99 3.64
CA LEU A 106 4.28 -2.72 2.95
C LEU A 106 5.45 -2.60 1.96
N ILE A 107 6.66 -3.00 2.37
CA ILE A 107 7.84 -3.05 1.49
C ILE A 107 7.59 -4.00 0.31
N LYS A 108 7.05 -5.20 0.57
CA LYS A 108 6.75 -6.19 -0.47
C LYS A 108 5.72 -5.68 -1.48
N VAL A 109 4.67 -5.02 -1.02
CA VAL A 109 3.62 -4.41 -1.87
C VAL A 109 4.21 -3.25 -2.68
N ARG A 110 4.90 -2.31 -2.02
CA ARG A 110 5.54 -1.15 -2.67
C ARG A 110 6.48 -1.57 -3.79
N ASN A 111 7.34 -2.56 -3.54
CA ASN A 111 8.31 -3.03 -4.54
C ASN A 111 7.59 -3.61 -5.77
N ARG A 112 6.48 -4.34 -5.58
CA ARG A 112 5.68 -4.89 -6.67
C ARG A 112 4.90 -3.81 -7.42
N ILE A 113 4.36 -2.81 -6.73
CA ILE A 113 3.76 -1.64 -7.39
C ILE A 113 4.81 -0.96 -8.27
N ASN A 114 6.01 -0.69 -7.74
CA ASN A 114 7.12 -0.11 -8.52
C ASN A 114 7.51 -0.96 -9.74
N GLN A 115 7.44 -2.29 -9.65
CA GLN A 115 7.66 -3.21 -10.78
C GLN A 115 6.56 -3.10 -11.84
N ILE A 116 5.28 -3.13 -11.43
CA ILE A 116 4.12 -3.04 -12.35
C ILE A 116 4.17 -1.73 -13.15
N ILE A 117 4.41 -0.61 -12.47
CA ILE A 117 4.51 0.70 -13.13
C ILE A 117 5.84 0.87 -13.90
N GLY A 118 6.84 0.02 -13.63
CA GLY A 118 8.20 0.13 -14.15
C GLY A 118 8.91 1.42 -13.74
N ALA A 119 8.72 1.85 -12.49
CA ALA A 119 9.35 3.05 -11.95
C ALA A 119 10.85 2.83 -11.77
N LYS A 120 11.65 3.82 -12.21
CA LYS A 120 13.08 3.87 -11.92
C LYS A 120 13.30 4.48 -10.55
N LYS A 121 14.21 3.90 -9.76
CA LYS A 121 14.58 4.40 -8.43
C LYS A 121 14.95 5.89 -8.50
N GLY A 122 14.36 6.70 -7.63
CA GLY A 122 14.59 8.16 -7.61
C GLY A 122 13.81 8.98 -8.65
N GLY A 123 13.10 8.35 -9.60
CA GLY A 123 12.24 9.08 -10.54
C GLY A 123 10.92 9.53 -9.90
N ASP A 124 10.22 10.46 -10.55
CA ASP A 124 8.95 11.03 -10.08
C ASP A 124 7.90 10.00 -9.69
N LEU A 125 7.94 8.84 -10.34
CA LEU A 125 6.98 7.76 -10.20
C LEU A 125 7.44 6.69 -9.20
N TRP A 126 8.59 6.87 -8.57
CA TRP A 126 9.08 5.90 -7.60
C TRP A 126 8.40 6.11 -6.24
N LEU A 127 7.83 5.03 -5.69
CA LEU A 127 7.34 5.06 -4.31
C LEU A 127 8.54 5.11 -3.36
N ASN A 128 8.73 6.26 -2.72
CA ASN A 128 9.83 6.49 -1.78
C ASN A 128 9.65 5.61 -0.52
N PRO A 129 10.69 4.90 -0.08
CA PRO A 129 10.61 4.00 1.07
C PRO A 129 10.26 4.70 2.38
N ILE A 130 10.82 5.88 2.63
CA ILE A 130 10.60 6.66 3.85
C ILE A 130 9.16 7.17 3.88
N LEU A 131 8.71 7.82 2.81
CA LEU A 131 7.34 8.34 2.72
C LEU A 131 6.30 7.21 2.77
N SER A 132 6.55 6.09 2.09
CA SER A 132 5.70 4.90 2.21
C SER A 132 5.65 4.39 3.64
N SER A 133 6.75 4.37 4.39
CA SER A 133 6.75 3.87 5.77
C SER A 133 6.07 4.82 6.76
N PHE A 134 6.14 6.15 6.58
CA PHE A 134 5.46 7.08 7.49
C PHE A 134 3.98 7.25 7.13
N LEU A 135 3.68 7.50 5.85
CA LEU A 135 2.33 7.80 5.38
C LEU A 135 1.57 6.56 4.87
N HIS A 136 2.21 5.38 4.91
CA HIS A 136 1.58 4.08 4.61
C HIS A 136 0.79 4.08 3.30
N VAL A 137 -0.46 3.63 3.37
CA VAL A 137 -1.39 3.51 2.26
C VAL A 137 -1.86 4.87 1.74
N ILE A 138 -1.78 5.93 2.55
CA ILE A 138 -2.18 7.29 2.14
C ILE A 138 -1.20 7.81 1.09
N TYR A 139 0.10 7.66 1.30
CA TYR A 139 1.11 8.06 0.32
C TYR A 139 1.06 7.19 -0.94
N ILE A 140 0.86 5.88 -0.80
CA ILE A 140 0.70 4.99 -1.96
C ILE A 140 -0.51 5.44 -2.79
N GLN A 141 -1.66 5.72 -2.16
CA GLN A 141 -2.84 6.20 -2.87
C GLN A 141 -2.62 7.58 -3.51
N HIS A 142 -1.93 8.49 -2.81
CA HIS A 142 -1.58 9.80 -3.35
C HIS A 142 -0.74 9.68 -4.62
N LYS A 143 0.29 8.81 -4.57
CA LYS A 143 1.13 8.55 -5.75
C LYS A 143 0.30 7.92 -6.86
N ILE A 144 -0.49 6.88 -6.61
CA ILE A 144 -1.43 6.27 -7.58
C ILE A 144 -2.27 7.35 -8.28
N ASN A 145 -2.88 8.27 -7.52
CA ASN A 145 -3.67 9.35 -8.10
C ASN A 145 -2.85 10.26 -9.02
N GLN A 146 -1.61 10.60 -8.66
CA GLN A 146 -0.71 11.38 -9.53
C GLN A 146 -0.47 10.66 -10.87
N PHE A 147 -0.30 9.33 -10.89
CA PHE A 147 -0.15 8.59 -12.15
C PHE A 147 -1.41 8.65 -13.01
N LEU A 148 -2.57 8.45 -12.39
CA LEU A 148 -3.84 8.38 -13.11
C LEU A 148 -4.19 9.74 -13.75
N HIS A 149 -3.80 10.83 -13.09
CA HIS A 149 -4.08 12.21 -13.51
C HIS A 149 -2.99 12.83 -14.39
N LYS A 150 -1.81 12.20 -14.54
CA LYS A 150 -0.78 12.71 -15.45
C LYS A 150 -1.30 12.61 -16.91
N PRO A 151 -1.43 13.73 -17.65
CA PRO A 151 -1.87 13.67 -19.04
C PRO A 151 -0.85 12.86 -19.85
N ILE A 152 -1.34 12.06 -20.80
CA ILE A 152 -0.47 11.45 -21.81
C ILE A 152 0.09 12.62 -22.61
N SER A 153 1.33 13.02 -22.34
CA SER A 153 1.99 14.03 -23.16
C SER A 153 2.24 13.45 -24.54
N ALA A 154 1.27 13.62 -25.44
CA ALA A 154 1.52 13.64 -26.87
C ALA A 154 2.29 14.94 -27.14
N ASN A 155 3.62 14.87 -27.25
CA ASN A 155 4.42 15.65 -28.19
C ASN A 155 5.93 15.50 -27.93
N SER A 156 6.60 14.85 -28.88
CA SER A 156 7.94 15.28 -29.31
C SER A 156 8.13 14.92 -30.79
N HIS A 157 7.30 15.51 -31.66
CA HIS A 157 7.65 15.75 -33.07
C HIS A 157 6.87 16.97 -33.58
N THR A 158 7.23 18.15 -33.04
CA THR A 158 7.27 19.36 -33.84
C THR A 158 8.74 19.74 -33.94
N GLY A 159 9.45 19.07 -34.85
CA GLY A 159 10.68 19.63 -35.39
C GLY A 159 10.26 20.78 -36.29
N ASN A 160 10.54 22.00 -35.83
CA ASN A 160 10.54 23.18 -36.68
C ASN A 160 11.87 23.22 -37.44
N VAL A 161 11.76 23.76 -38.65
CA VAL A 161 12.76 24.04 -39.70
C VAL A 161 13.03 22.85 -40.63
#